data_AF-B9ISH9-F1
#
_entry.id   AF-B9ISH9-F1
#
_cell.length_a   1.000
_cell.length_b   1.000
_cell.length_c   1.000
_cell.angle_alpha   90.00
_cell.angle_beta   90.00
_cell.angle_gamma   90.00
#
_symmetry.space_group_name_H-M   'P 1'
#
loop_
_entity.id
_entity.type
_entity.pdbx_description
1 polymer ?
#
loop_
_entity_poly.entity_id
_entity_poly.type
_entity_poly.pdbx_seq_one_letter_code
_entity_poly.pdbx_strand_id
1 'polypeptide(L)' 'MKQGDIIIYGCVIIGAGIGLPLDHAFPGALIGLGAGYLLKNLLSKEE' A
#
# COMPACT_ATOMS: atom_id res chain seq x y z
N MET A 1 5.35 -1.76 -16.86
CA MET A 1 4.91 -1.54 -15.46
C MET A 1 5.38 -2.74 -14.65
N LYS A 2 6.26 -2.55 -13.67
CA LYS A 2 6.84 -3.66 -12.89
C LYS A 2 5.79 -4.18 -11.91
N GLN A 3 5.66 -5.51 -11.75
CA GLN A 3 4.64 -6.13 -10.86
C GLN A 3 4.65 -5.56 -9.44
N GLY A 4 5.81 -5.12 -8.93
CA GLY A 4 5.91 -4.54 -7.60
C GLY A 4 5.17 -3.20 -7.43
N ASP A 5 5.05 -2.38 -8.48
CA ASP A 5 4.28 -1.12 -8.42
C ASP A 5 2.77 -1.39 -8.29
N ILE A 6 2.28 -2.48 -8.88
CA ILE A 6 0.88 -2.91 -8.78
C ILE A 6 0.50 -3.25 -7.33
N ILE A 7 1.40 -3.89 -6.58
CA ILE A 7 1.18 -4.27 -5.18
C ILE A 7 1.08 -3.02 -4.30
N ILE A 8 1.97 -2.04 -4.52
CA ILE A 8 1.95 -0.77 -3.78
C ILE A 8 0.64 -0.02 -4.11
N TYR A 9 0.27 0.07 -5.38
CA TYR A 9 -0.94 0.77 -5.81
C TYR A 9 -2.20 0.16 -5.18
N GLY A 10 -2.30 -1.17 -5.13
CA GLY A 10 -3.39 -1.87 -4.46
C GLY A 10 -3.46 -1.59 -2.96
N CYS A 11 -2.32 -1.69 -2.25
CA CYS A 11 -2.27 -1.39 -0.81
C CYS A 11 -2.62 0.07 -0.49
N VAL A 12 -2.22 1.02 -1.33
CA VAL A 12 -2.56 2.45 -1.17
C VAL A 12 -4.07 2.67 -1.33
N ILE A 13 -4.70 2.06 -2.35
CA ILE A 13 -6.15 2.19 -2.57
C ILE A 13 -6.94 1.60 -1.40
N ILE A 14 -6.54 0.42 -0.91
CA ILE A 14 -7.21 -0.23 0.23
C ILE A 14 -6.99 0.59 1.51
N GLY A 15 -5.76 1.06 1.76
CA GLY A 15 -5.45 1.90 2.92
C GLY A 15 -6.20 3.22 2.93
N ALA A 16 -6.30 3.89 1.77
CA ALA A 16 -7.11 5.10 1.62
C ALA A 16 -8.60 4.80 1.79
N GLY A 17 -9.09 3.68 1.23
CA GLY A 17 -10.49 3.26 1.34
C GLY A 17 -10.92 2.96 2.77
N ILE A 18 -10.04 2.36 3.58
CA ILE A 18 -10.28 2.12 5.01
C ILE A 18 -10.11 3.41 5.83
N GLY A 19 -9.20 4.31 5.43
CA GLY A 19 -8.98 5.59 6.11
C GLY A 19 -10.07 6.64 5.86
N LEU A 20 -10.76 6.57 4.72
CA LEU A 20 -11.83 7.49 4.33
C LEU A 20 -12.98 7.60 5.37
N PRO A 21 -13.56 6.49 5.87
CA PRO A 21 -14.63 6.57 6.87
C PRO A 21 -14.17 7.03 8.25
N LEU A 22 -12.86 7.08 8.52
CA LEU A 22 -12.32 7.60 9.79
C LEU A 22 -11.92 9.08 9.72
N ASP A 23 -12.23 9.81 8.62
CA ASP A 23 -11.68 11.16 8.36
C ASP A 23 -10.13 11.19 8.39
N HIS A 24 -9.53 10.00 8.20
CA HIS A 24 -8.10 9.75 8.27
C HIS A 24 -7.61 9.11 6.97
N ALA A 25 -8.15 9.59 5.85
CA ALA A 25 -7.81 9.10 4.50
C ALA A 25 -6.32 9.24 4.21
N PHE A 26 -5.71 10.35 4.63
CA PHE A 26 -4.30 10.63 4.42
C PHE A 26 -3.38 9.70 5.25
N PRO A 27 -3.59 9.54 6.58
CA PRO A 27 -2.92 8.51 7.37
C PRO A 27 -3.12 7.08 6.81
N GLY A 28 -4.35 6.73 6.40
CA GLY A 28 -4.66 5.41 5.86
C GLY A 28 -3.93 5.12 4.55
N ALA A 29 -3.85 6.10 3.65
CA ALA A 29 -3.08 6.01 2.43
C ALA A 29 -1.56 5.85 2.70
N LEU A 30 -1.02 6.56 3.69
CA LEU A 30 0.39 6.44 4.11
C LEU A 30 0.69 5.05 4.70
N ILE A 31 -0.20 4.51 5.53
CA ILE A 31 -0.06 3.15 6.07
C ILE A 31 -0.13 2.13 4.93
N GLY A 32 -1.05 2.30 3.98
CA GLY A 32 -1.14 1.46 2.77
C GLY A 32 0.13 1.53 1.92
N LEU A 33 0.71 2.71 1.73
CA LEU A 33 1.95 2.89 0.98
C LEU A 33 3.15 2.23 1.68
N GLY A 34 3.26 2.41 3.00
CA GLY A 34 4.28 1.77 3.83
C GLY A 34 4.16 0.25 3.82
N ALA A 35 2.95 -0.29 4.01
CA ALA A 35 2.69 -1.73 3.93
C ALA A 35 2.99 -2.29 2.54
N GLY A 36 2.58 -1.58 1.47
CA GLY A 36 2.86 -1.98 0.09
C GLY A 36 4.35 -2.04 -0.24
N TYR A 37 5.15 -1.10 0.27
CA TYR A 37 6.61 -1.12 0.11
C TYR A 37 7.26 -2.26 0.90
N LEU A 38 6.78 -2.53 2.11
CA LEU A 38 7.27 -3.60 2.97
C LEU A 38 6.96 -4.98 2.34
N LEU A 39 5.76 -5.15 1.80
CA LEU A 39 5.33 -6.35 1.07
C LEU A 39 6.13 -6.53 -0.22
N LYS A 40 6.32 -5.46 -1.00
CA LYS A 40 7.16 -5.49 -2.20
C LYS A 40 8.60 -5.86 -1.84
N ASN A 41 9.13 -5.36 -0.73
CA ASN A 41 10.50 -5.65 -0.30
C ASN A 41 10.67 -7.08 0.22
N LEU A 42 9.66 -7.67 0.87
CA LEU A 42 9.66 -9.11 1.18
C LEU A 42 9.59 -9.93 -0.11
N LEU A 43 8.63 -9.63 -0.99
CA LEU A 43 8.38 -10.43 -2.19
C LEU A 43 9.50 -10.31 -3.24
N SER A 44 10.11 -9.13 -3.41
CA SER A 44 11.31 -8.94 -4.24
C SER A 44 12.58 -9.52 -3.63
N LYS A 45 12.56 -9.92 -2.35
CA LYS A 45 13.67 -10.59 -1.68
C LYS A 45 13.50 -12.11 -1.69
N GLU A 46 12.29 -12.60 -1.96
CA GLU A 46 11.97 -14.01 -2.16
C GLU A 46 12.14 -14.49 -3.62
N GLU A 47 12.43 -13.58 -4.57
CA GLU A 47 12.78 -13.90 -5.97
C GLU A 47 14.30 -13.85 -6.23
#